data_AF-A0AA37LDL0-F1
#
_entry.id   AF-A0AA37LDL0-F1
#
_cell.length_a   1.000
_cell.length_b   1.000
_cell.length_c   1.000
_cell.angle_alpha   90.00
_cell.angle_beta   90.00
_cell.angle_gamma   90.00
#
_symmetry.space_group_name_H-M   'P 1'
#
loop_
_entity.id
_entity.type
_entity.pdbx_description
1 polymer ?
#
loop_
_entity_poly.entity_id
_entity_poly.type
_entity_poly.pdbx_seq_one_letter_code
_entity_poly.pdbx_strand_id
1 'polypeptide(L)'
;MPPRAKKTDIKDEEWERLQPVIRKLYLTEDRSLKDVLTILSMSQGFRLSKSQLEWKLKQWHMTKNMTSSEWKYVTHRIRKRHIAGKESRVYLSGVRLKDATVEKARGRHCYETAMEKCMGG
;
A
#
# COMPACT_ATOMS: atom_id res chain seq x y z
N MET A 1 12.96 23.15 28.04
CA MET A 1 12.49 22.10 27.10
C MET A 1 13.18 20.79 27.46
N PRO A 2 12.46 19.70 27.76
CA PRO A 2 13.12 18.41 27.96
C PRO A 2 13.73 17.94 26.63
N PRO A 3 14.94 17.36 26.65
CA PRO A 3 15.57 16.83 25.45
C PRO A 3 14.71 15.72 24.86
N ARG A 4 14.34 15.85 23.57
CA ARG A 4 13.59 14.84 22.83
C ARG A 4 14.33 13.51 22.95
N ALA A 5 13.70 12.52 23.59
CA ALA A 5 14.25 11.18 23.76
C ALA A 5 14.84 10.67 22.43
N LYS A 6 16.08 10.18 22.48
CA LYS A 6 16.79 9.62 21.33
C LYS A 6 15.88 8.57 20.67
N LYS A 7 15.45 8.85 19.44
CA LYS A 7 14.75 7.86 18.62
C LYS A 7 15.73 6.72 18.42
N THR A 8 15.36 5.52 18.84
CA THR A 8 16.16 4.31 18.64
C THR A 8 16.45 4.15 17.15
N ASP A 9 17.72 4.32 16.79
CA ASP A 9 18.24 4.04 15.46
C ASP A 9 18.25 2.52 15.29
N ILE A 10 17.21 1.99 14.63
CA ILE A 10 17.12 0.58 14.28
C ILE A 10 18.02 0.39 13.08
N LYS A 11 18.96 -0.56 13.19
CA LYS A 11 19.92 -0.82 12.12
C LYS A 11 19.20 -1.35 10.90
N ASP A 12 19.74 -1.10 9.70
CA ASP A 12 19.15 -1.65 8.46
C ASP A 12 19.06 -3.18 8.50
N GLU A 13 20.01 -3.88 9.14
CA GLU A 13 19.96 -5.33 9.35
C GLU A 13 18.69 -5.80 10.08
N GLU A 14 18.22 -5.03 11.06
CA GLU A 14 17.00 -5.33 11.81
C GLU A 14 15.78 -5.05 10.95
N TRP A 15 15.80 -3.96 10.17
CA TRP A 15 14.75 -3.66 9.22
C TRP A 15 14.62 -4.73 8.14
N GLU A 16 15.72 -5.29 7.65
CA GLU A 16 15.70 -6.40 6.68
C GLU A 16 15.04 -7.65 7.28
N ARG A 17 15.27 -7.95 8.56
CA ARG A 17 14.59 -9.05 9.27
C ARG A 17 13.10 -8.77 9.46
N LEU A 18 12.74 -7.52 9.77
CA LEU A 18 11.35 -7.12 10.01
C LEU A 18 10.56 -6.93 8.70
N GLN A 19 11.22 -6.60 7.59
CA GLN A 19 10.60 -6.32 6.30
C GLN A 19 9.66 -7.43 5.81
N PRO A 20 10.05 -8.72 5.75
CA PRO A 20 9.15 -9.78 5.29
C PRO A 20 7.96 -9.97 6.25
N VAL A 21 8.17 -9.80 7.56
CA VAL A 21 7.12 -9.91 8.58
C VAL A 21 6.12 -8.76 8.45
N ILE A 22 6.61 -7.52 8.37
CA ILE A 22 5.81 -6.31 8.13
C ILE A 22 5.04 -6.46 6.83
N ARG A 23 5.68 -6.92 5.76
CA ARG A 23 5.05 -7.12 4.46
C ARG A 23 3.87 -8.09 4.56
N LYS A 24 4.05 -9.22 5.23
CA LYS A 24 3.00 -10.21 5.43
C LYS A 24 1.85 -9.64 6.29
N LEU A 25 2.15 -9.08 7.45
CA LEU A 25 1.15 -8.53 8.36
C LEU A 25 0.37 -7.38 7.72
N TYR A 26 1.09 -6.47 7.07
CA TYR A 26 0.51 -5.26 6.48
C TYR A 26 -0.25 -5.60 5.19
N LEU A 27 0.36 -6.30 4.23
CA LEU A 27 -0.27 -6.51 2.92
C LEU A 27 -1.15 -7.77 2.85
N THR A 28 -0.81 -8.85 3.56
CA THR A 28 -1.55 -10.13 3.48
C THR A 28 -2.67 -10.19 4.50
N GLU A 29 -2.40 -9.82 5.75
CA GLU A 29 -3.37 -9.87 6.86
C GLU A 29 -4.15 -8.57 7.04
N ASP A 30 -3.91 -7.58 6.17
CA ASP A 30 -4.52 -6.25 6.20
C ASP A 30 -4.49 -5.55 7.58
N ARG A 31 -3.47 -5.84 8.40
CA ARG A 31 -3.39 -5.29 9.76
C ARG A 31 -3.16 -3.78 9.75
N SER A 32 -3.67 -3.11 10.78
CA SER A 32 -3.42 -1.68 11.00
C SER A 32 -1.96 -1.45 11.41
N LEU A 33 -1.45 -0.23 11.22
CA LEU A 33 -0.09 0.11 11.66
C LEU A 33 0.09 -0.15 13.16
N LYS A 34 -0.92 0.11 13.99
CA LYS A 34 -0.86 -0.13 15.44
C LYS A 34 -0.74 -1.63 15.77
N ASP A 35 -1.50 -2.47 15.06
CA ASP A 35 -1.41 -3.92 15.22
C ASP A 35 -0.04 -4.43 14.79
N VAL A 36 0.47 -3.97 13.66
CA VAL A 36 1.80 -4.34 13.16
C VAL A 36 2.87 -3.97 14.20
N LEU A 37 2.85 -2.76 14.77
CA LEU A 37 3.77 -2.37 15.83
C LEU A 37 3.64 -3.24 17.08
N THR A 38 2.42 -3.57 17.48
CA THR A 38 2.15 -4.43 18.65
C THR A 38 2.73 -5.82 18.43
N ILE A 39 2.46 -6.41 17.25
CA ILE A 39 2.96 -7.73 16.89
C ILE A 39 4.49 -7.73 16.81
N LEU A 40 5.12 -6.69 16.24
CA LEU A 40 6.58 -6.60 16.17
C LEU A 40 7.21 -6.41 17.56
N SER A 41 6.57 -5.63 18.42
CA SER A 41 7.00 -5.48 19.82
C SER A 41 6.87 -6.77 20.61
N MET A 42 5.83 -7.57 20.36
CA MET A 42 5.61 -8.85 21.04
C MET A 42 6.49 -9.98 20.49
N SER A 43 6.64 -10.06 19.17
CA SER A 43 7.36 -11.17 18.49
C SER A 43 8.87 -10.99 18.47
N GLN A 44 9.36 -9.76 18.41
CA GLN A 44 10.78 -9.46 18.22
C GLN A 44 11.35 -8.54 19.32
N GLY A 45 10.51 -8.08 20.26
CA GLY A 45 10.94 -7.17 21.33
C GLY A 45 11.24 -5.74 20.85
N PHE A 46 11.00 -5.42 19.58
CA PHE A 46 11.34 -4.11 19.02
C PHE A 46 10.26 -3.07 19.29
N ARG A 47 10.67 -1.98 19.95
CA ARG A 47 9.79 -0.84 20.23
C ARG A 47 9.82 0.16 19.08
N LEU A 48 9.09 -0.17 18.02
CA LEU A 48 8.93 0.68 16.84
C LEU A 48 7.94 1.82 17.12
N SER A 49 8.22 3.00 16.56
CA SER A 49 7.25 4.09 16.50
C SER A 49 6.44 4.03 15.21
N LYS A 50 5.18 4.47 15.26
CA LYS A 50 4.31 4.55 14.09
C LYS A 50 4.95 5.31 12.94
N SER A 51 5.59 6.44 13.23
CA SER A 51 6.25 7.26 12.21
C SER A 51 7.43 6.56 11.53
N GLN A 52 8.16 5.70 12.26
CA GLN A 52 9.26 4.91 11.70
C GLN A 52 8.74 3.85 10.73
N LEU A 53 7.68 3.15 11.14
CA LEU A 53 7.01 2.16 10.29
C LEU A 53 6.41 2.83 9.04
N GLU A 54 5.74 3.98 9.19
CA GLU A 54 5.20 4.74 8.06
C GLU A 54 6.30 5.18 7.08
N TRP A 55 7.44 5.65 7.60
CA TRP A 55 8.57 6.03 6.77
C TRP A 55 9.16 4.83 6.02
N LYS A 56 9.39 3.69 6.68
CA LYS A 56 9.91 2.48 6.01
C LYS A 56 8.91 1.89 5.03
N LEU A 57 7.61 1.88 5.33
CA LEU A 57 6.58 1.46 4.37
C LEU A 57 6.59 2.33 3.12
N LYS A 58 6.80 3.64 3.27
CA LYS A 58 6.97 4.56 2.12
C LYS A 58 8.24 4.25 1.35
N GLN A 59 9.37 4.02 2.02
CA GLN A 59 10.64 3.66 1.38
C GLN A 59 10.55 2.32 0.62
N TRP A 60 9.83 1.35 1.16
CA TRP A 60 9.62 0.06 0.50
C TRP A 60 8.49 0.06 -0.54
N HIS A 61 7.86 1.21 -0.80
CA HIS A 61 6.70 1.32 -1.69
C HIS A 61 5.58 0.32 -1.35
N MET A 62 5.39 0.08 -0.04
CA MET A 62 4.34 -0.80 0.50
C MET A 62 3.07 0.00 0.71
N THR A 63 2.34 0.23 -0.38
CA THR A 63 1.05 0.92 -0.35
C THR A 63 -0.10 -0.10 -0.40
N LYS A 64 -1.12 0.13 0.43
CA LYS A 64 -2.41 -0.61 0.35
C LYS A 64 -3.37 0.00 -0.66
N ASN A 65 -3.16 1.26 -1.00
CA ASN A 65 -4.04 2.04 -1.84
C ASN A 65 -3.25 2.60 -3.02
N MET A 66 -3.85 2.53 -4.20
CA MET A 66 -3.39 3.25 -5.39
C MET A 66 -4.09 4.60 -5.46
N THR A 67 -3.39 5.60 -5.99
CA THR A 67 -3.98 6.92 -6.25
C THR A 67 -4.93 6.87 -7.46
N SER A 68 -5.78 7.89 -7.63
CA SER A 68 -6.68 7.99 -8.78
C SER A 68 -5.95 7.88 -10.11
N SER A 69 -4.79 8.54 -10.24
CA SER A 69 -3.96 8.52 -11.45
C SER A 69 -3.42 7.12 -11.75
N GLU A 70 -3.00 6.39 -10.72
CA GLU A 70 -2.56 5.01 -10.87
C GLU A 70 -3.71 4.07 -11.24
N TRP A 71 -4.90 4.27 -10.66
CA TRP A 71 -6.11 3.54 -11.05
C TRP A 71 -6.54 3.81 -12.49
N LYS A 72 -6.41 5.05 -12.98
CA LYS A 72 -6.65 5.40 -14.40
C LYS A 72 -5.71 4.61 -15.30
N TYR A 73 -4.42 4.55 -14.97
CA TYR A 73 -3.44 3.78 -15.73
C TYR A 73 -3.75 2.27 -15.73
N VAL A 74 -4.02 1.69 -14.56
CA VAL A 74 -4.38 0.27 -14.42
C VAL A 74 -5.65 -0.05 -15.19
N THR A 75 -6.68 0.78 -15.07
CA THR A 75 -7.96 0.61 -15.79
C THR A 75 -7.76 0.63 -17.30
N HIS A 76 -6.95 1.56 -17.80
CA HIS A 76 -6.61 1.62 -19.23
C HIS A 76 -5.91 0.34 -19.70
N ARG A 77 -4.95 -0.17 -18.92
CA ARG A 77 -4.22 -1.41 -19.23
C ARG A 77 -5.13 -2.64 -19.19
N ILE A 78 -6.04 -2.73 -18.21
CA ILE A 78 -7.05 -3.79 -18.13
C ILE A 78 -7.95 -3.74 -19.36
N ARG A 79 -8.47 -2.57 -19.73
CA ARG A 79 -9.35 -2.40 -20.89
C ARG A 79 -8.65 -2.83 -22.18
N LYS A 80 -7.39 -2.42 -22.39
CA LYS A 80 -6.60 -2.80 -23.57
C LYS A 80 -6.40 -4.32 -23.66
N ARG A 81 -6.19 -5.01 -22.54
CA ARG A 81 -6.04 -6.48 -22.50
C ARG A 81 -7.36 -7.21 -22.66
N HIS A 82 -8.44 -6.68 -22.10
CA HIS A 82 -9.78 -7.23 -22.27
C HIS A 82 -10.21 -7.20 -23.75
N ILE A 83 -9.93 -6.10 -24.47
CA ILE A 83 -10.16 -6.02 -25.93
C ILE A 83 -9.37 -7.10 -26.68
N ALA A 84 -8.18 -7.45 -26.20
CA ALA A 84 -7.37 -8.53 -26.75
C ALA A 84 -7.77 -9.94 -26.24
N GLY A 85 -8.90 -10.07 -25.54
CA GLY A 85 -9.41 -11.35 -25.02
C GLY A 85 -8.64 -11.92 -23.83
N LYS A 86 -7.82 -11.11 -23.14
CA LYS A 86 -6.99 -11.57 -22.00
C LYS A 86 -7.48 -11.01 -20.68
N GLU A 87 -7.70 -11.91 -19.71
CA GLU A 87 -7.95 -11.52 -18.33
C GLU A 87 -6.71 -10.91 -17.67
N SER A 88 -6.91 -9.94 -16.78
CA SER A 88 -5.83 -9.20 -16.13
C SER A 88 -5.90 -9.35 -14.62
N ARG A 89 -4.84 -9.89 -14.02
CA ARG A 89 -4.64 -9.89 -12.56
C ARG A 89 -3.84 -8.67 -12.16
N VAL A 90 -4.34 -7.91 -11.19
CA VAL A 90 -3.66 -6.72 -10.66
C VAL A 90 -2.95 -7.07 -9.37
N TYR A 91 -1.68 -6.71 -9.28
CA TYR A 91 -0.87 -6.84 -8.07
C TYR A 91 -0.48 -5.46 -7.59
N LEU A 92 -0.68 -5.19 -6.31
CA LEU A 92 -0.25 -3.96 -5.63
C LEU A 92 0.75 -4.34 -4.54
N SER A 93 1.97 -3.78 -4.63
CA SER A 93 3.08 -4.11 -3.71
C SER A 93 3.38 -5.63 -3.61
N GLY A 94 3.09 -6.37 -4.67
CA GLY A 94 3.23 -7.83 -4.75
C GLY A 94 2.12 -8.63 -4.08
N VAL A 95 1.06 -7.99 -3.60
CA VAL A 95 -0.18 -8.67 -3.18
C VAL A 95 -1.21 -8.59 -4.29
N ARG A 96 -1.84 -9.73 -4.58
CA ARG A 96 -2.91 -9.81 -5.56
C ARG A 96 -4.15 -9.08 -5.03
N LEU A 97 -4.62 -8.08 -5.77
CA LEU A 97 -5.89 -7.44 -5.46
C LEU A 97 -7.05 -8.38 -5.81
N LYS A 98 -8.08 -8.40 -4.96
CA LYS A 98 -9.33 -9.11 -5.25
C LYS A 98 -10.01 -8.43 -6.44
N ASP A 99 -10.56 -9.24 -7.34
CA ASP A 99 -11.23 -8.76 -8.55
C ASP A 99 -12.40 -7.80 -8.20
N ALA A 100 -13.13 -8.05 -7.11
CA ALA A 100 -14.18 -7.15 -6.61
C ALA A 100 -13.65 -5.76 -6.20
N THR A 101 -12.43 -5.68 -5.64
CA THR A 101 -11.80 -4.40 -5.28
C THR A 101 -11.37 -3.63 -6.54
N VAL A 102 -10.81 -4.35 -7.52
CA VAL A 102 -10.42 -3.80 -8.82
C VAL A 102 -11.64 -3.25 -9.55
N GLU A 103 -12.74 -3.99 -9.56
CA GLU A 103 -13.98 -3.58 -10.23
C GLU A 103 -14.62 -2.36 -9.55
N LYS A 104 -14.66 -2.36 -8.20
CA LYS A 104 -15.17 -1.21 -7.44
C LYS A 104 -14.33 0.05 -7.67
N ALA A 105 -13.01 -0.08 -7.73
CA ALA A 105 -12.12 1.05 -8.02
C ALA A 105 -12.26 1.52 -9.48
N ARG A 106 -12.40 0.60 -10.42
CA ARG A 106 -12.68 0.88 -11.84
C ARG A 106 -13.98 1.67 -11.99
N GLY A 107 -15.05 1.25 -11.32
CA GLY A 107 -16.34 1.95 -11.32
C GLY A 107 -16.24 3.38 -10.76
N ARG A 108 -15.51 3.58 -9.66
CA ARG A 108 -15.30 4.91 -9.04
C ARG A 108 -14.54 5.87 -9.95
N HIS A 109 -13.41 5.44 -10.53
CA HIS A 109 -12.58 6.32 -11.37
C HIS A 109 -13.04 6.43 -12.83
N CYS A 110 -13.99 5.58 -13.27
CA CYS A 110 -14.67 5.75 -14.55
C CYS A 110 -15.57 7.01 -14.56
N TYR A 111 -16.12 7.41 -13.41
CA TYR A 111 -16.98 8.60 -13.28
C TYR A 111 -16.18 9.90 -13.15
N GLU A 112 -15.04 9.87 -12.46
CA GLU A 112 -14.17 11.06 -12.29
C GLU A 112 -13.61 11.55 -13.64
N THR A 113 -13.33 10.63 -14.56
CA THR A 113 -12.93 10.96 -15.94
C THR A 113 -14.07 11.55 -16.77
N ALA A 114 -15.33 11.23 -16.43
CA ALA A 114 -16.49 11.81 -17.09
C ALA A 114 -16.79 13.23 -16.60
N MET A 115 -16.53 13.53 -15.32
CA MET A 115 -16.77 14.86 -14.74
C MET A 115 -15.64 15.87 -15.01
N GLU A 116 -14.37 15.46 -15.04
CA GLU A 116 -13.26 16.34 -15.46
C GLU A 116 -13.39 16.79 -16.93
N LYS A 117 -14.13 16.03 -17.77
CA LYS A 117 -14.36 16.38 -19.18
C LYS A 117 -15.51 17.37 -19.39
N CYS A 118 -16.32 17.66 -18.37
CA CYS A 118 -17.49 18.54 -18.47
C CYS A 118 -17.30 19.93 -17.84
N MET A 119 -16.25 20.17 -17.04
CA MET A 119 -15.99 21.47 -16.39
C MET A 119 -14.71 22.18 -16.86
N GLY A 120 -14.15 21.77 -18.01
CA GLY A 120 -13.03 22.45 -18.65
C GLY A 120 -13.45 23.07 -19.99
N GLY A 121 -14.06 24.25 -19.94
CA GLY A 121 -14.41 25.10 -21.08
C GLY A 121 -14.43 26.54 -20.63
#